data_AF-A0A1L6HUR7-F1
#
_entry.id   AF-A0A1L6HUR7-F1
#
_cell.length_a   1.000
_cell.length_b   1.000
_cell.length_c   1.000
_cell.angle_alpha   90.00
_cell.angle_beta   90.00
_cell.angle_gamma   90.00
#
_symmetry.space_group_name_H-M   'P 1'
#
loop_
_entity.id
_entity.type
_entity.pdbx_description
1 polymer ?
#
loop_
_entity_poly.entity_id
_entity_poly.type
_entity_poly.pdbx_seq_one_letter_code
_entity_poly.pdbx_strand_id
1 'polypeptide(L)'
;MLAILPIVDKDYYLARYPDVAEGRADAAAHFFTYGLWEGRTPNRFIEELPDRTRYLLCWLLKSSRLVDGDFYLNQNRDVAQSGLDPIDHYIRYGFRERRLPNRQLERCAKRLNSMRAVLRRGFLCQLDRRVLLRQLDRRVLFELAKGERYPTPRLYIAIRRLRRMAQIEGARVFLQCLPIADLSARRYDWVATRHIEGKTKFSFTTSEIIGDDEPRSVRIIELPEKWIAAVDDADVIGAFQVVANGHFVHYEPAAHPANDFVAGSWPYVTGVGGTNKVVVWYEYQNEQQIEQGILISGRCSPNYFHWLIEYLARIYIVDMVEALQNIPLIIDGGMYDQEIESIKAVCPDWPIHFVSRGTLLRVRKLYIPSIPTYLPDTLDVPSWQASVLCHKALAFVRNAIFCHYAIDQAAILPTRKIFLARRGARNLDNTEQIERRLASIGFEIVDTAELSFEQQVRLFASAAIIVGPVGAAFANLIFCNPACKVLGLTSPYVKRFTLQSQLAAFAECEYKILPGTHPDYVHGAEQGIKDVDLMHVSFNLDPELLLSSIEPWLNALSTSDTCLSSAVNKPIAAFPLRDQF
;
A
#
# COMPACT_ATOMS: atom_id res chain seq x y z
N MET A 1 18.53 -10.52 21.83
CA MET A 1 19.55 -11.25 22.61
C MET A 1 19.61 -12.68 22.08
N LEU A 2 20.32 -12.86 20.96
CA LEU A 2 20.79 -14.09 20.30
C LEU A 2 21.34 -13.65 18.93
N ALA A 3 22.33 -12.76 18.97
CA ALA A 3 23.25 -12.63 17.86
C ALA A 3 24.20 -13.82 18.03
N ILE A 4 24.07 -14.77 17.12
CA ILE A 4 24.75 -16.07 17.16
C ILE A 4 26.25 -15.81 17.29
N LEU A 5 26.77 -16.19 18.45
CA LEU A 5 28.19 -16.27 18.81
C LEU A 5 28.96 -17.08 17.75
N PRO A 6 30.29 -16.92 17.60
CA PRO A 6 31.09 -17.86 16.85
C PRO A 6 30.89 -19.24 17.51
N ILE A 7 30.13 -20.11 16.85
CA ILE A 7 29.67 -21.39 17.42
C ILE A 7 30.86 -22.25 17.83
N VAL A 8 32.00 -22.11 17.15
CA VAL A 8 33.27 -22.75 17.48
C VAL A 8 34.22 -21.71 18.06
N ASP A 9 34.52 -21.83 19.34
CA ASP A 9 35.58 -21.06 20.00
C ASP A 9 36.90 -21.70 19.61
N LYS A 10 37.64 -21.03 18.72
CA LYS A 10 38.88 -21.56 18.12
C LYS A 10 39.91 -21.93 19.19
N ASP A 11 40.14 -21.05 20.16
CA ASP A 11 41.20 -21.22 21.15
C ASP A 11 40.83 -22.34 22.11
N TYR A 12 39.56 -22.42 22.52
CA TYR A 12 39.05 -23.57 23.28
C TYR A 12 39.12 -24.88 22.47
N TYR A 13 38.69 -24.88 21.21
CA TYR A 13 38.54 -26.10 20.41
C TYR A 13 39.89 -26.73 20.08
N LEU A 14 40.88 -25.92 19.71
CA LEU A 14 42.25 -26.40 19.44
C LEU A 14 42.98 -26.81 20.73
N ALA A 15 42.71 -26.15 21.86
CA ALA A 15 43.24 -26.57 23.15
C ALA A 15 42.59 -27.89 23.63
N ARG A 16 41.31 -28.11 23.33
CA ARG A 16 40.54 -29.28 23.76
C ARG A 16 40.81 -30.52 22.89
N TYR A 17 41.10 -30.33 21.61
CA TYR A 17 41.31 -31.38 20.62
C TYR A 17 42.70 -31.26 19.97
N PRO A 18 43.76 -31.76 20.65
CA PRO A 18 45.14 -31.61 20.18
C PRO A 18 45.40 -32.25 18.82
N ASP A 19 44.68 -33.34 18.49
CA ASP A 19 44.74 -34.01 17.19
C ASP A 19 44.34 -33.08 16.02
N VAL A 20 43.39 -32.17 16.27
CA VAL A 20 42.97 -31.14 15.30
C VAL A 20 44.01 -30.02 15.20
N ALA A 21 44.65 -29.67 16.32
CA ALA A 21 45.67 -28.65 16.38
C ALA A 21 46.98 -29.07 15.69
N GLU A 22 47.42 -30.32 15.89
CA GLU A 22 48.61 -30.89 15.27
C GLU A 22 48.44 -31.08 13.76
N GLY A 23 47.23 -31.43 13.31
CA GLY A 23 46.87 -31.49 11.89
C GLY A 23 46.80 -30.12 11.19
N ARG A 24 47.00 -29.01 11.93
CA ARG A 24 46.87 -27.62 11.47
C ARG A 24 45.53 -27.32 10.77
N ALA A 25 44.47 -28.06 11.10
CA ALA A 25 43.16 -27.87 10.53
C ALA A 25 42.48 -26.63 11.16
N ASP A 26 41.67 -25.91 10.37
CA ASP A 26 40.86 -24.81 10.90
C ASP A 26 39.78 -25.37 11.84
N ALA A 27 39.71 -24.84 13.07
CA ALA A 27 38.86 -25.36 14.14
C ALA A 27 37.36 -25.40 13.76
N ALA A 28 36.88 -24.37 13.05
CA ALA A 28 35.49 -24.31 12.63
C ALA A 28 35.23 -25.29 11.48
N ALA A 29 36.12 -25.32 10.49
CA ALA A 29 36.02 -26.27 9.38
C ALA A 29 36.04 -27.73 9.87
N HIS A 30 36.94 -28.07 10.78
CA HIS A 30 37.03 -29.42 11.34
C HIS A 30 35.78 -29.78 12.15
N PHE A 31 35.30 -28.88 13.01
CA PHE A 31 34.11 -29.13 13.82
C PHE A 31 32.88 -29.42 12.96
N PHE A 32 32.62 -28.63 11.92
CA PHE A 32 31.43 -28.82 11.09
C PHE A 32 31.54 -30.01 10.12
N THR A 33 32.77 -30.39 9.73
CA THR A 33 32.99 -31.51 8.80
C THR A 33 33.02 -32.87 9.52
N TYR A 34 33.72 -32.95 10.65
CA TYR A 34 33.96 -34.22 11.37
C TYR A 34 33.54 -34.15 12.84
N GLY A 35 33.93 -33.08 13.54
CA GLY A 35 33.75 -32.96 14.99
C GLY A 35 32.30 -33.08 15.49
N LEU A 36 31.32 -32.62 14.70
CA LEU A 36 29.90 -32.73 15.01
C LEU A 36 29.39 -34.18 15.00
N TRP A 37 29.96 -35.01 14.12
CA TRP A 37 29.62 -36.44 14.00
C TRP A 37 30.38 -37.31 15.00
N GLU A 38 31.56 -36.85 15.41
CA GLU A 38 32.37 -37.46 16.47
C GLU A 38 31.92 -37.06 17.88
N GLY A 39 30.89 -36.21 18.02
CA GLY A 39 30.35 -35.78 19.31
C GLY A 39 31.19 -34.75 20.07
N ARG A 40 32.13 -34.09 19.38
CA ARG A 40 33.00 -33.05 19.96
C ARG A 40 32.19 -31.79 20.30
N THR A 41 32.67 -30.99 21.26
CA THR A 41 31.99 -29.77 21.73
C THR A 41 32.72 -28.54 21.18
N PRO A 42 32.00 -27.60 20.52
CA PRO A 42 32.65 -26.53 19.77
C PRO A 42 33.09 -25.34 20.64
N ASN A 43 32.54 -25.22 21.84
CA ASN A 43 32.92 -24.22 22.83
C ASN A 43 32.57 -24.73 24.24
N ARG A 44 33.16 -24.08 25.24
CA ARG A 44 32.97 -24.42 26.65
C ARG A 44 31.52 -24.30 27.11
N PHE A 45 30.78 -23.31 26.60
CA PHE A 45 29.37 -23.11 26.96
C PHE A 45 28.49 -24.29 26.53
N ILE A 46 28.76 -24.91 25.37
CA ILE A 46 28.01 -26.07 24.88
C ILE A 46 28.42 -27.36 25.61
N GLU A 47 29.67 -27.46 26.09
CA GLU A 47 30.12 -28.58 26.95
C GLU A 47 29.39 -28.61 28.30
N GLU A 48 29.06 -27.44 28.85
CA GLU A 48 28.39 -27.29 30.15
C GLU A 48 26.85 -27.50 30.08
N LEU A 49 26.26 -27.76 28.90
CA LEU A 49 24.82 -27.99 28.74
C LEU A 49 24.41 -29.44 29.03
N PRO A 50 23.21 -29.68 29.62
CA PRO A 50 22.68 -31.03 29.80
C PRO A 50 22.54 -31.79 28.48
N ASP A 51 22.88 -33.09 28.46
CA ASP A 51 23.01 -33.92 27.24
C ASP A 51 21.84 -33.85 26.27
N ARG A 52 20.60 -33.83 26.79
CA ARG A 52 19.38 -33.73 25.97
C ARG A 52 19.29 -32.40 25.20
N THR A 53 19.79 -31.31 25.78
CA THR A 53 19.77 -29.97 25.18
C THR A 53 20.83 -29.82 24.10
N ARG A 54 22.01 -30.43 24.34
CA ARG A 54 23.14 -30.47 23.39
C ARG A 54 22.77 -31.26 22.12
N TYR A 55 22.10 -32.41 22.26
CA TYR A 55 21.64 -33.20 21.13
C TYR A 55 20.59 -32.48 20.26
N LEU A 56 19.64 -31.78 20.88
CA LEU A 56 18.58 -31.03 20.18
C LEU A 56 19.13 -29.86 19.35
N LEU A 57 20.16 -29.16 19.85
CA LEU A 57 20.79 -28.04 19.15
C LEU A 57 21.53 -28.50 17.87
N CYS A 58 22.24 -29.63 17.95
CA CYS A 58 22.95 -30.22 16.81
C CYS A 58 22.00 -30.72 15.72
N TRP A 59 20.82 -31.23 16.10
CA TRP A 59 19.78 -31.64 15.17
C TRP A 59 19.13 -30.46 14.43
N LEU A 60 18.87 -29.33 15.11
CA LEU A 60 18.27 -28.12 14.52
C LEU A 60 19.14 -27.46 13.44
N LEU A 61 20.47 -27.51 13.57
CA LEU A 61 21.40 -26.92 12.61
C LEU A 61 21.44 -27.70 11.29
N LYS A 62 21.20 -29.02 11.31
CA LYS A 62 21.17 -29.87 10.09
C LYS A 62 19.87 -29.73 9.29
N SER A 63 18.76 -29.37 9.94
CA SER A 63 17.42 -29.48 9.36
C SER A 63 16.84 -28.20 8.73
N SER A 64 17.57 -27.07 8.70
CA SER A 64 16.93 -25.74 8.58
C SER A 64 17.09 -24.96 7.25
N ARG A 65 17.66 -25.53 6.17
CA ARG A 65 17.81 -24.84 4.85
C ARG A 65 18.33 -23.38 4.97
N LEU A 66 19.47 -23.21 5.64
CA LEU A 66 20.06 -21.91 6.00
C LEU A 66 20.56 -21.05 4.81
N VAL A 67 20.83 -21.66 3.65
CA VAL A 67 21.28 -20.96 2.44
C VAL A 67 20.20 -21.08 1.37
N ASP A 68 19.69 -19.93 0.93
CA ASP A 68 18.73 -19.79 -0.16
C ASP A 68 19.54 -19.62 -1.46
N GLY A 69 19.59 -20.69 -2.27
CA GLY A 69 20.47 -20.77 -3.44
C GLY A 69 20.19 -19.68 -4.48
N ASP A 70 18.92 -19.41 -4.76
CA ASP A 70 18.51 -18.41 -5.76
C ASP A 70 18.86 -17.00 -5.31
N PHE A 71 18.59 -16.68 -4.03
CA PHE A 71 19.03 -15.43 -3.42
C PHE A 71 20.55 -15.27 -3.45
N TYR A 72 21.26 -16.35 -3.11
CA TYR A 72 22.72 -16.32 -2.96
C TYR A 72 23.42 -16.10 -4.29
N LEU A 73 22.98 -16.76 -5.35
CA LEU A 73 23.53 -16.59 -6.70
C LEU A 73 23.20 -15.23 -7.30
N ASN A 74 22.01 -14.68 -7.03
CA ASN A 74 21.60 -13.37 -7.53
C ASN A 74 22.45 -12.23 -6.91
N GLN A 75 22.72 -12.31 -5.61
CA GLN A 75 23.60 -11.34 -4.92
C GLN A 75 25.08 -11.49 -5.29
N ASN A 76 25.50 -12.68 -5.73
CA ASN A 76 26.91 -13.04 -5.92
C ASN A 76 27.14 -13.53 -7.35
N ARG A 77 27.11 -12.59 -8.30
CA ARG A 77 27.22 -12.89 -9.74
C ARG A 77 28.51 -13.62 -10.14
N ASP A 78 29.60 -13.42 -9.42
CA ASP A 78 30.87 -14.14 -9.58
C ASP A 78 30.73 -15.63 -9.25
N VAL A 79 29.93 -15.96 -8.22
CA VAL A 79 29.62 -17.34 -7.85
C VAL A 79 28.72 -17.98 -8.90
N ALA A 80 27.72 -17.24 -9.41
CA ALA A 80 26.85 -17.71 -10.49
C ALA A 80 27.61 -18.00 -11.79
N GLN A 81 28.62 -17.18 -12.14
CA GLN A 81 29.46 -17.41 -13.31
C GLN A 81 30.46 -18.55 -13.14
N SER A 82 30.86 -18.86 -11.90
CA SER A 82 31.77 -19.97 -11.59
C SER A 82 31.10 -21.36 -11.66
N GLY A 83 29.76 -21.41 -11.63
CA GLY A 83 28.99 -22.66 -11.64
C GLY A 83 29.07 -23.49 -10.35
N LEU A 84 29.65 -22.94 -9.27
CA LEU A 84 29.76 -23.62 -7.98
C LEU A 84 28.41 -23.70 -7.26
N ASP A 85 28.19 -24.79 -6.52
CA ASP A 85 27.00 -24.95 -5.69
C ASP A 85 26.91 -23.84 -4.62
N PRO A 86 25.78 -23.14 -4.47
CA PRO A 86 25.64 -22.00 -3.56
C PRO A 86 25.90 -22.33 -2.09
N ILE A 87 25.54 -23.54 -1.67
CA ILE A 87 25.67 -23.99 -0.28
C ILE A 87 27.13 -24.32 -0.01
N ASP A 88 27.77 -25.07 -0.89
CA ASP A 88 29.20 -25.42 -0.78
C ASP A 88 30.09 -24.16 -0.88
N HIS A 89 29.77 -23.24 -1.78
CA HIS A 89 30.47 -21.95 -1.87
C HIS A 89 30.30 -21.11 -0.60
N TYR A 90 29.07 -20.99 -0.09
CA TYR A 90 28.82 -20.21 1.12
C TYR A 90 29.58 -20.76 2.33
N ILE A 91 29.62 -22.08 2.48
CA ILE A 91 30.31 -22.76 3.58
C ILE A 91 31.82 -22.55 3.49
N ARG A 92 32.41 -22.71 2.29
CA ARG A 92 33.88 -22.64 2.11
C ARG A 92 34.43 -21.22 2.10
N TYR A 93 33.71 -20.29 1.46
CA TYR A 93 34.20 -18.94 1.15
C TYR A 93 33.22 -17.85 1.59
N GLY A 94 31.94 -18.00 1.22
CA GLY A 94 30.94 -16.94 1.37
C GLY A 94 30.74 -16.41 2.78
N PHE A 95 30.82 -17.27 3.79
CA PHE A 95 30.76 -16.87 5.20
C PHE A 95 31.96 -16.00 5.61
N ARG A 96 33.18 -16.38 5.21
CA ARG A 96 34.41 -15.60 5.50
C ARG A 96 34.42 -14.26 4.76
N GLU A 97 33.84 -14.24 3.56
CA GLU A 97 33.63 -13.05 2.73
C GLU A 97 32.46 -12.18 3.19
N ARG A 98 31.75 -12.58 4.26
CA ARG A 98 30.59 -11.87 4.84
C ARG A 98 29.42 -11.69 3.86
N ARG A 99 29.30 -12.58 2.88
CA ARG A 99 28.12 -12.64 1.99
C ARG A 99 26.92 -13.11 2.80
N LEU A 100 25.72 -12.71 2.39
CA LEU A 100 24.50 -13.08 3.11
C LEU A 100 23.90 -14.33 2.49
N PRO A 101 23.52 -15.36 3.26
CA PRO A 101 23.11 -16.65 2.71
C PRO A 101 21.63 -16.72 2.35
N ASN A 102 20.79 -15.82 2.88
CA ASN A 102 19.36 -15.78 2.58
C ASN A 102 18.78 -14.38 2.78
N ARG A 103 17.62 -14.17 2.15
CA ARG A 103 16.90 -12.88 2.13
C ARG A 103 16.43 -12.41 3.50
N GLN A 104 16.13 -13.34 4.41
CA GLN A 104 15.71 -13.03 5.78
C GLN A 104 16.87 -12.44 6.59
N LEU A 105 18.09 -12.95 6.40
CA LEU A 105 19.30 -12.42 7.02
C LEU A 105 19.75 -11.10 6.40
N GLU A 106 19.49 -10.85 5.12
CA GLU A 106 19.68 -9.51 4.53
C GLU A 106 18.75 -8.48 5.16
N ARG A 107 17.46 -8.81 5.31
CA ARG A 107 16.48 -7.96 6.02
C ARG A 107 16.90 -7.73 7.47
N CYS A 108 17.39 -8.76 8.16
CA CYS A 108 17.93 -8.65 9.52
C CYS A 108 19.23 -7.84 9.57
N ALA A 109 20.13 -7.94 8.58
CA ALA A 109 21.40 -7.21 8.53
C ALA A 109 21.18 -5.73 8.22
N LYS A 110 20.23 -5.37 7.34
CA LYS A 110 19.78 -3.98 7.14
C LYS A 110 19.14 -3.42 8.41
N ARG A 111 18.34 -4.22 9.14
CA ARG A 111 17.79 -3.89 10.48
C ARG A 111 18.88 -3.71 11.54
N LEU A 112 19.90 -4.57 11.56
CA LEU A 112 21.04 -4.53 12.49
C LEU A 112 22.03 -3.41 12.18
N ASN A 113 22.26 -3.06 10.91
CA ASN A 113 23.10 -1.93 10.53
C ASN A 113 22.41 -0.59 10.82
N SER A 114 21.09 -0.53 10.69
CA SER A 114 20.28 0.61 11.15
C SER A 114 20.34 0.74 12.68
N MET A 115 20.18 -0.36 13.43
CA MET A 115 20.37 -0.38 14.89
C MET A 115 21.82 -0.07 15.30
N ARG A 116 22.83 -0.58 14.59
CA ARG A 116 24.25 -0.34 14.87
C ARG A 116 24.66 1.09 14.50
N ALA A 117 24.04 1.73 13.51
CA ALA A 117 24.28 3.15 13.22
C ALA A 117 23.73 4.06 14.33
N VAL A 118 22.55 3.72 14.87
CA VAL A 118 21.95 4.39 16.04
C VAL A 118 22.79 4.13 17.30
N LEU A 119 23.23 2.89 17.53
CA LEU A 119 24.05 2.52 18.69
C LEU A 119 25.51 3.00 18.60
N ARG A 120 26.12 3.06 17.41
CA ARG A 120 27.50 3.58 17.21
C ARG A 120 27.57 5.11 17.34
N ARG A 121 26.54 5.84 16.89
CA ARG A 121 26.42 7.29 17.17
C ARG A 121 26.26 7.58 18.67
N GLY A 122 25.60 6.68 19.41
CA GLY A 122 25.46 6.78 20.87
C GLY A 122 26.68 6.37 21.68
N PHE A 123 27.63 5.60 21.12
CA PHE A 123 28.79 5.08 21.86
C PHE A 123 30.08 5.90 21.68
N LEU A 124 30.20 6.67 20.58
CA LEU A 124 31.40 7.48 20.28
C LEU A 124 31.35 8.93 20.79
N CYS A 125 30.18 9.41 21.18
CA CYS A 125 30.03 10.66 21.93
C CYS A 125 29.51 10.26 23.32
N GLN A 126 30.10 10.77 24.40
CA GLN A 126 29.55 10.68 25.77
C GLN A 126 28.20 11.44 25.86
N LEU A 127 27.22 11.02 25.06
CA LEU A 127 25.88 11.58 25.03
C LEU A 127 25.08 10.92 26.13
N ASP A 128 24.54 11.77 27.01
CA ASP A 128 23.71 11.45 28.15
C ASP A 128 22.70 10.32 27.81
N ARG A 129 22.48 9.37 28.74
CA ARG A 129 21.45 8.32 28.66
C ARG A 129 20.08 8.92 28.32
N ARG A 130 19.85 10.19 28.67
CA ARG A 130 18.68 10.99 28.28
C ARG A 130 18.58 11.23 26.78
N VAL A 131 19.68 11.42 26.04
CA VAL A 131 19.69 11.64 24.58
C VAL A 131 19.43 10.36 23.80
N LEU A 132 20.00 9.22 24.21
CA LEU A 132 19.71 7.91 23.61
C LEU A 132 18.25 7.49 23.82
N LEU A 133 17.66 7.86 24.97
CA LEU A 133 16.24 7.63 25.29
C LEU A 133 15.31 8.68 24.66
N ARG A 134 15.77 9.91 24.39
CA ARG A 134 15.09 10.90 23.54
C ARG A 134 15.00 10.42 22.09
N GLN A 135 15.99 9.66 21.63
CA GLN A 135 16.07 9.10 20.28
C GLN A 135 15.57 7.66 20.18
N LEU A 136 14.82 7.14 21.16
CA LEU A 136 14.05 5.91 21.00
C LEU A 136 12.93 6.18 19.99
N ASP A 137 13.33 6.11 18.72
CA ASP A 137 12.56 6.33 17.51
C ASP A 137 11.24 5.54 17.58
N ARG A 138 10.17 6.14 17.04
CA ARG A 138 8.91 5.47 16.67
C ARG A 138 9.13 4.04 16.17
N ARG A 139 10.16 3.83 15.35
CA ARG A 139 10.52 2.50 14.81
C ARG A 139 10.72 1.45 15.91
N VAL A 140 11.46 1.77 16.97
CA VAL A 140 11.71 0.83 18.07
C VAL A 140 10.42 0.53 18.81
N LEU A 141 9.61 1.56 19.08
CA LEU A 141 8.32 1.39 19.74
C LEU A 141 7.37 0.48 18.94
N PHE A 142 7.30 0.68 17.61
CA PHE A 142 6.41 -0.08 16.76
C PHE A 142 6.87 -1.54 16.60
N GLU A 143 8.18 -1.78 16.49
CA GLU A 143 8.73 -3.13 16.49
C GLU A 143 8.46 -3.87 17.82
N LEU A 144 8.52 -3.17 18.96
CA LEU A 144 8.14 -3.75 20.25
C LEU A 144 6.66 -4.09 20.33
N ALA A 145 5.79 -3.28 19.74
CA ALA A 145 4.34 -3.51 19.71
C ALA A 145 3.97 -4.73 18.85
N LYS A 146 4.61 -4.89 17.68
CA LYS A 146 4.37 -6.04 16.80
C LYS A 146 4.81 -7.37 17.40
N GLY A 147 5.77 -7.36 18.32
CA GLY A 147 6.29 -8.59 18.93
C GLY A 147 5.37 -9.19 20.00
N GLU A 148 4.89 -10.42 19.78
CA GLU A 148 4.10 -11.19 20.77
C GLU A 148 4.85 -11.48 22.08
N ARG A 149 6.17 -11.33 22.09
CA ARG A 149 7.04 -11.60 23.25
C ARG A 149 7.00 -10.53 24.35
N TYR A 150 6.48 -9.33 24.08
CA TYR A 150 6.40 -8.25 25.05
C TYR A 150 4.97 -8.11 25.58
N PRO A 151 4.63 -8.70 26.75
CA PRO A 151 3.27 -8.64 27.27
C PRO A 151 2.83 -7.19 27.48
N THR A 152 1.57 -6.89 27.17
CA THR A 152 0.93 -5.56 27.22
C THR A 152 1.36 -4.68 28.41
N PRO A 153 1.46 -5.18 29.65
CA PRO A 153 1.88 -4.35 30.80
C PRO A 153 3.31 -3.80 30.67
N ARG A 154 4.25 -4.56 30.10
CA ARG A 154 5.64 -4.11 29.90
C ARG A 154 5.73 -3.04 28.82
N LEU A 155 4.99 -3.22 27.72
CA LEU A 155 4.88 -2.22 26.65
C LEU A 155 4.28 -0.92 27.19
N TYR A 156 3.23 -1.01 27.99
CA TYR A 156 2.60 0.15 28.62
C TYR A 156 3.54 0.93 29.55
N ILE A 157 4.36 0.23 30.36
CA ILE A 157 5.38 0.87 31.20
C ILE A 157 6.42 1.61 30.33
N ALA A 158 6.86 0.99 29.23
CA ALA A 158 7.79 1.63 28.29
C ALA A 158 7.19 2.90 27.67
N ILE A 159 5.93 2.84 27.23
CA ILE A 159 5.18 3.97 26.68
C ILE A 159 5.05 5.13 27.68
N ARG A 160 4.67 4.84 28.94
CA ARG A 160 4.55 5.87 29.99
C ARG A 160 5.88 6.57 30.26
N ARG A 161 6.99 5.83 30.26
CA ARG A 161 8.33 6.40 30.43
C ARG A 161 8.67 7.31 29.25
N LEU A 162 8.43 6.87 28.01
CA LEU A 162 8.67 7.66 26.81
C LEU A 162 7.84 8.94 26.78
N ARG A 163 6.54 8.87 27.11
CA ARG A 163 5.66 10.06 27.13
C ARG A 163 6.14 11.12 28.12
N ARG A 164 6.54 10.72 29.34
CA ARG A 164 7.12 11.66 30.33
C ARG A 164 8.42 12.30 29.83
N MET A 165 9.21 11.57 29.04
CA MET A 165 10.47 12.08 28.49
C MET A 165 10.24 13.01 27.29
N ALA A 166 9.25 12.72 26.44
CA ALA A 166 8.89 13.54 25.28
C ALA A 166 8.33 14.92 25.68
N GLN A 167 7.71 15.04 26.86
CA GLN A 167 7.18 16.31 27.36
C GLN A 167 8.26 17.31 27.85
N ILE A 168 9.55 16.97 27.78
CA ILE A 168 10.65 17.78 28.34
C ILE A 168 11.24 18.77 27.31
N GLU A 169 10.96 18.63 26.01
CA GLU A 169 11.48 19.51 24.96
C GLU A 169 10.44 19.80 23.88
N GLY A 170 9.90 21.03 23.83
CA GLY A 170 9.33 21.78 22.69
C GLY A 170 8.27 21.14 21.76
N ALA A 171 8.44 19.89 21.33
CA ALA A 171 7.54 19.13 20.47
C ALA A 171 6.51 18.39 21.32
N ARG A 172 5.21 18.58 21.01
CA ARG A 172 4.14 17.83 21.66
C ARG A 172 4.00 16.50 20.94
N VAL A 173 3.97 15.41 21.72
CA VAL A 173 3.74 14.09 21.14
C VAL A 173 2.52 13.41 21.74
N PHE A 174 1.61 12.99 20.86
CA PHE A 174 0.53 12.09 21.19
C PHE A 174 1.08 10.67 21.22
N LEU A 175 1.16 10.09 22.41
CA LEU A 175 1.63 8.72 22.61
C LEU A 175 0.69 7.97 23.55
N GLN A 176 -0.04 7.00 23.02
CA GLN A 176 -0.98 6.17 23.78
C GLN A 176 -0.97 4.71 23.32
N CYS A 177 -1.34 3.81 24.22
CA CYS A 177 -1.71 2.43 23.88
C CYS A 177 -3.19 2.25 24.19
N LEU A 178 -3.99 2.00 23.16
CA LEU A 178 -5.44 2.11 23.23
C LEU A 178 -6.11 0.81 22.76
N PRO A 179 -7.22 0.39 23.38
CA PRO A 179 -8.10 -0.61 22.77
C PRO A 179 -8.70 -0.09 21.45
N ILE A 180 -8.93 -0.99 20.50
CA ILE A 180 -9.59 -0.67 19.22
C ILE A 180 -11.11 -0.68 19.42
N ALA A 181 -11.78 0.40 19.03
CA ALA A 181 -13.23 0.47 18.84
C ALA A 181 -13.54 0.40 17.34
N ASP A 182 -14.03 -0.76 16.87
CA ASP A 182 -14.33 -0.98 15.44
C ASP A 182 -15.80 -0.68 15.15
N LEU A 183 -16.04 0.49 14.57
CA LEU A 183 -17.38 1.01 14.28
C LEU A 183 -18.12 0.16 13.22
N SER A 184 -17.39 -0.61 12.42
CA SER A 184 -17.99 -1.48 11.40
C SER A 184 -18.49 -2.80 11.95
N ALA A 185 -17.98 -3.22 13.11
CA ALA A 185 -18.22 -4.56 13.66
C ALA A 185 -19.07 -4.56 14.93
N ARG A 186 -19.07 -3.46 15.72
CA ARG A 186 -19.72 -3.40 17.04
C ARG A 186 -20.35 -2.04 17.30
N ARG A 187 -21.41 -2.05 18.11
CA ARG A 187 -22.03 -0.84 18.65
C ARG A 187 -21.34 -0.44 19.96
N TYR A 188 -21.29 0.86 20.20
CA TYR A 188 -20.69 1.47 21.39
C TYR A 188 -21.65 2.54 21.93
N ASP A 189 -21.92 2.55 23.23
CA ASP A 189 -22.93 3.46 23.82
C ASP A 189 -22.58 4.95 23.70
N TRP A 190 -21.30 5.26 23.47
CA TRP A 190 -20.77 6.61 23.25
C TRP A 190 -20.66 6.99 21.76
N VAL A 191 -21.20 6.16 20.86
CA VAL A 191 -21.24 6.42 19.42
C VAL A 191 -22.68 6.28 18.92
N ALA A 192 -23.23 7.37 18.38
CA ALA A 192 -24.53 7.32 17.73
C ALA A 192 -24.35 7.00 16.24
N THR A 193 -24.78 5.82 15.80
CA THR A 193 -24.67 5.39 14.39
C THR A 193 -26.01 5.51 13.67
N ARG A 194 -26.04 6.27 12.57
CA ARG A 194 -27.14 6.31 11.62
C ARG A 194 -26.82 5.41 10.43
N HIS A 195 -27.63 4.38 10.22
CA HIS A 195 -27.54 3.52 9.05
C HIS A 195 -28.16 4.23 7.83
N ILE A 196 -27.50 4.13 6.67
CA ILE A 196 -27.87 4.84 5.43
C ILE A 196 -28.26 3.83 4.34
N GLU A 197 -27.38 2.87 4.05
CA GLU A 197 -27.68 1.77 3.12
C GLU A 197 -27.10 0.47 3.64
N GLY A 198 -27.86 -0.62 3.50
CA GLY A 198 -27.39 -1.97 3.83
C GLY A 198 -26.29 -2.48 2.89
N LYS A 199 -25.75 -3.65 3.22
CA LYS A 199 -24.78 -4.33 2.37
C LYS A 199 -25.41 -4.75 1.05
N THR A 200 -24.65 -4.65 -0.04
CA THR A 200 -25.12 -5.03 -1.38
C THR A 200 -24.09 -5.92 -2.07
N LYS A 201 -24.55 -7.02 -2.69
CA LYS A 201 -23.67 -7.83 -3.53
C LYS A 201 -23.43 -7.13 -4.86
N PHE A 202 -22.17 -7.04 -5.25
CA PHE A 202 -21.75 -6.46 -6.51
C PHE A 202 -21.00 -7.50 -7.31
N SER A 203 -21.38 -7.67 -8.58
CA SER A 203 -20.75 -8.61 -9.49
C SER A 203 -19.98 -7.90 -10.59
N PHE A 204 -18.77 -8.36 -10.87
CA PHE A 204 -18.00 -7.88 -12.02
C PHE A 204 -17.21 -9.03 -12.65
N THR A 205 -16.91 -8.88 -13.93
CA THR A 205 -16.08 -9.83 -14.67
C THR A 205 -14.61 -9.37 -14.59
N THR A 206 -13.68 -10.29 -14.32
CA THR A 206 -12.25 -9.98 -14.31
C THR A 206 -11.79 -9.40 -15.65
N SER A 207 -10.70 -8.63 -15.63
CA SER A 207 -10.13 -7.99 -16.82
C SER A 207 -9.77 -9.00 -17.91
N GLU A 208 -9.90 -8.60 -19.18
CA GLU A 208 -9.25 -9.30 -20.28
C GLU A 208 -7.74 -9.01 -20.21
N ILE A 209 -6.90 -10.04 -20.23
CA ILE A 209 -5.45 -9.93 -20.15
C ILE A 209 -4.87 -10.46 -21.46
N ILE A 210 -4.13 -9.62 -22.17
CA ILE A 210 -3.55 -9.96 -23.46
C ILE A 210 -2.43 -10.98 -23.27
N GLY A 211 -2.50 -12.07 -24.04
CA GLY A 211 -1.56 -13.19 -23.92
C GLY A 211 -1.83 -14.14 -22.75
N ASP A 212 -3.01 -14.04 -22.12
CA ASP A 212 -3.45 -14.95 -21.07
C ASP A 212 -4.69 -15.71 -21.56
N ASP A 213 -4.57 -17.03 -21.71
CA ASP A 213 -5.66 -17.90 -22.20
C ASP A 213 -6.64 -18.31 -21.08
N GLU A 214 -6.42 -17.85 -19.84
CA GLU A 214 -7.33 -18.16 -18.75
C GLU A 214 -8.72 -17.53 -18.93
N PRO A 215 -9.79 -18.29 -18.66
CA PRO A 215 -11.15 -17.78 -18.81
C PRO A 215 -11.41 -16.64 -17.81
N ARG A 216 -12.05 -15.58 -18.30
CA ARG A 216 -12.52 -14.48 -17.45
C ARG A 216 -13.52 -15.00 -16.43
N SER A 217 -13.30 -14.69 -15.16
CA SER A 217 -14.14 -15.14 -14.05
C SER A 217 -15.09 -14.03 -13.59
N VAL A 218 -16.33 -14.38 -13.23
CA VAL A 218 -17.23 -13.46 -12.55
C VAL A 218 -16.94 -13.51 -11.05
N ARG A 219 -16.75 -12.35 -10.45
CA ARG A 219 -16.56 -12.17 -9.01
C ARG A 219 -17.81 -11.55 -8.42
N ILE A 220 -18.18 -11.99 -7.23
CA ILE A 220 -19.27 -11.41 -6.44
C ILE A 220 -18.67 -11.00 -5.10
N ILE A 221 -18.69 -9.71 -4.81
CA ILE A 221 -18.13 -9.13 -3.59
C ILE A 221 -19.25 -8.37 -2.87
N GLU A 222 -19.26 -8.46 -1.55
CA GLU A 222 -20.20 -7.71 -0.72
C GLU A 222 -19.64 -6.30 -0.48
N LEU A 223 -20.34 -5.27 -0.97
CA LEU A 223 -20.06 -3.88 -0.61
C LEU A 223 -20.40 -3.67 0.87
N PRO A 224 -19.58 -2.91 1.60
CA PRO A 224 -19.81 -2.62 3.00
C PRO A 224 -21.09 -1.81 3.19
N GLU A 225 -21.63 -1.89 4.40
CA GLU A 225 -22.75 -1.07 4.84
C GLU A 225 -22.36 0.42 4.87
N LYS A 226 -23.30 1.28 4.48
CA LYS A 226 -23.13 2.73 4.52
C LYS A 226 -23.78 3.28 5.78
N TRP A 227 -23.02 3.99 6.58
CA TRP A 227 -23.46 4.55 7.84
C TRP A 227 -22.70 5.84 8.15
N ILE A 228 -23.24 6.64 9.06
CA ILE A 228 -22.56 7.79 9.65
C ILE A 228 -22.54 7.60 11.16
N ALA A 229 -21.36 7.66 11.76
CA ALA A 229 -21.19 7.65 13.20
C ALA A 229 -20.99 9.07 13.71
N ALA A 230 -21.69 9.46 14.77
CA ALA A 230 -21.42 10.65 15.55
C ALA A 230 -20.65 10.27 16.81
N VAL A 231 -19.48 10.86 16.98
CA VAL A 231 -18.55 10.62 18.08
C VAL A 231 -18.33 11.94 18.82
N ASP A 232 -18.58 11.94 20.12
CA ASP A 232 -18.35 13.10 20.97
C ASP A 232 -16.90 13.16 21.46
N ASP A 233 -16.36 14.37 21.58
CA ASP A 233 -15.03 14.70 22.10
C ASP A 233 -13.88 13.85 21.50
N ALA A 234 -13.72 13.97 20.17
CA ALA A 234 -12.74 13.21 19.40
C ALA A 234 -11.45 14.01 19.12
N ASP A 235 -10.30 13.34 19.23
CA ASP A 235 -9.01 13.80 18.73
C ASP A 235 -8.75 13.18 17.34
N VAL A 236 -8.50 14.01 16.34
CA VAL A 236 -8.04 13.62 15.00
C VAL A 236 -6.54 13.91 14.89
N ILE A 237 -5.76 12.89 14.52
CA ILE A 237 -4.29 12.91 14.53
C ILE A 237 -3.67 12.20 13.31
N GLY A 238 -2.46 12.60 12.94
CA GLY A 238 -1.71 11.92 11.88
C GLY A 238 -2.46 11.89 10.56
N ALA A 239 -2.51 10.73 9.94
CA ALA A 239 -3.29 10.48 8.73
C ALA A 239 -4.79 10.27 9.06
N PHE A 240 -5.41 11.27 9.69
CA PHE A 240 -6.84 11.30 10.05
C PHE A 240 -7.30 10.12 10.93
N GLN A 241 -6.40 9.65 11.78
CA GLN A 241 -6.71 8.62 12.76
C GLN A 241 -7.49 9.26 13.92
N VAL A 242 -8.51 8.55 14.43
CA VAL A 242 -9.43 9.10 15.43
C VAL A 242 -9.23 8.41 16.77
N VAL A 243 -9.14 9.20 17.84
CA VAL A 243 -9.15 8.72 19.22
C VAL A 243 -10.29 9.40 19.97
N ALA A 244 -11.15 8.62 20.60
CA ALA A 244 -12.27 9.15 21.39
C ALA A 244 -12.60 8.18 22.54
N ASN A 245 -13.08 8.73 23.66
CA ASN A 245 -13.45 7.95 24.85
C ASN A 245 -12.41 6.89 25.27
N GLY A 246 -11.11 7.21 25.18
CA GLY A 246 -10.02 6.27 25.52
C GLY A 246 -9.85 5.09 24.56
N HIS A 247 -10.39 5.16 23.35
CA HIS A 247 -10.29 4.14 22.30
C HIS A 247 -9.68 4.71 21.03
N PHE A 248 -8.95 3.87 20.30
CA PHE A 248 -8.65 4.12 18.89
C PHE A 248 -9.89 3.77 18.07
N VAL A 249 -10.47 4.76 17.39
CA VAL A 249 -11.70 4.59 16.62
C VAL A 249 -11.34 4.13 15.22
N HIS A 250 -11.62 2.86 14.95
CA HIS A 250 -11.44 2.25 13.64
C HIS A 250 -12.73 2.36 12.84
N TYR A 251 -12.66 3.08 11.73
CA TYR A 251 -13.82 3.36 10.85
C TYR A 251 -13.58 2.92 9.39
N GLU A 252 -12.38 2.44 9.05
CA GLU A 252 -12.03 1.97 7.71
C GLU A 252 -11.72 0.47 7.76
N PRO A 253 -12.68 -0.44 7.46
CA PRO A 253 -12.49 -1.89 7.60
C PRO A 253 -11.20 -2.43 6.95
N ALA A 254 -10.84 -1.88 5.79
CA ALA A 254 -9.65 -2.24 5.05
C ALA A 254 -8.32 -1.90 5.73
N ALA A 255 -8.34 -0.98 6.70
CA ALA A 255 -7.16 -0.37 7.32
C ALA A 255 -6.92 -0.89 8.75
N HIS A 256 -7.34 -2.13 9.03
CA HIS A 256 -7.28 -2.68 10.38
C HIS A 256 -5.84 -2.70 10.91
N PRO A 257 -5.55 -2.11 12.08
CA PRO A 257 -4.18 -2.00 12.61
C PRO A 257 -3.46 -3.34 12.88
N ALA A 258 -4.20 -4.45 12.91
CA ALA A 258 -3.62 -5.79 13.02
C ALA A 258 -3.03 -6.30 11.69
N ASN A 259 -3.31 -5.65 10.56
CA ASN A 259 -2.71 -6.01 9.27
C ASN A 259 -1.20 -5.75 9.32
N ASP A 260 -0.44 -6.55 8.58
CA ASP A 260 1.02 -6.44 8.48
C ASP A 260 1.49 -5.05 8.01
N PHE A 261 0.64 -4.43 7.21
CA PHE A 261 0.83 -3.18 6.51
C PHE A 261 -0.50 -2.45 6.37
N VAL A 262 -0.50 -1.13 6.61
CA VAL A 262 -1.67 -0.25 6.38
C VAL A 262 -1.16 1.05 5.78
N ALA A 263 -1.43 1.29 4.49
CA ALA A 263 -0.93 2.44 3.76
C ALA A 263 -1.41 3.75 4.39
N GLY A 264 -0.49 4.71 4.50
CA GLY A 264 -0.73 6.03 5.08
C GLY A 264 -0.84 6.06 6.61
N SER A 265 -1.31 4.99 7.26
CA SER A 265 -1.48 4.91 8.72
C SER A 265 -0.28 4.29 9.45
N TRP A 266 0.47 3.38 8.82
CA TRP A 266 1.65 2.74 9.43
C TRP A 266 2.69 3.71 10.04
N PRO A 267 2.84 4.99 9.61
CA PRO A 267 3.76 5.92 10.24
C PRO A 267 3.29 6.41 11.61
N TYR A 268 2.05 6.12 12.00
CA TYR A 268 1.40 6.70 13.17
C TYR A 268 0.77 5.64 14.08
N VAL A 269 0.36 4.50 13.52
CA VAL A 269 -0.36 3.46 14.25
C VAL A 269 0.25 2.10 13.93
N THR A 270 0.32 1.24 14.94
CA THR A 270 0.60 -0.19 14.76
C THR A 270 -0.23 -1.01 15.75
N GLY A 271 -0.69 -2.18 15.31
CA GLY A 271 -1.29 -3.18 16.19
C GLY A 271 -0.28 -3.75 17.19
N VAL A 272 -0.79 -4.14 18.36
CA VAL A 272 -0.04 -4.88 19.38
C VAL A 272 -0.31 -6.37 19.20
N GLY A 273 0.74 -7.13 18.87
CA GLY A 273 0.65 -8.55 18.52
C GLY A 273 -0.10 -9.38 19.57
N GLY A 274 -1.03 -10.22 19.11
CA GLY A 274 -1.85 -11.08 19.97
C GLY A 274 -2.91 -10.37 20.83
N THR A 275 -3.22 -9.09 20.55
CA THR A 275 -4.19 -8.31 21.34
C THR A 275 -5.08 -7.40 20.48
N ASN A 276 -6.18 -6.89 21.05
CA ASN A 276 -7.06 -5.89 20.41
C ASN A 276 -6.63 -4.44 20.74
N LYS A 277 -5.32 -4.18 20.79
CA LYS A 277 -4.78 -2.86 21.13
C LYS A 277 -3.88 -2.33 20.03
N VAL A 278 -3.75 -1.01 19.99
CA VAL A 278 -2.81 -0.31 19.13
C VAL A 278 -1.86 0.54 19.95
N VAL A 279 -0.71 0.83 19.37
CA VAL A 279 0.14 1.95 19.79
C VAL A 279 -0.02 3.06 18.78
N VAL A 280 -0.34 4.26 19.28
CA VAL A 280 -0.47 5.46 18.48
C VAL A 280 0.64 6.43 18.84
N TRP A 281 1.35 6.91 17.83
CA TRP A 281 2.43 7.89 17.94
C TRP A 281 2.26 8.99 16.90
N TYR A 282 2.08 10.22 17.35
CA TYR A 282 1.97 11.37 16.46
C TYR A 282 2.61 12.62 17.06
N GLU A 283 3.62 13.13 16.38
CA GLU A 283 4.28 14.39 16.70
C GLU A 283 3.50 15.55 16.07
N TYR A 284 3.23 16.59 16.87
CA TYR A 284 2.47 17.76 16.44
C TYR A 284 3.03 19.04 17.05
N GLN A 285 2.83 20.14 16.33
CA GLN A 285 3.24 21.48 16.72
C GLN A 285 2.03 22.39 16.96
N ASN A 286 0.91 22.09 16.27
CA ASN A 286 -0.30 22.88 16.33
C ASN A 286 -1.43 22.08 16.98
N GLU A 287 -2.32 22.80 17.64
CA GLU A 287 -3.54 22.26 18.23
C GLU A 287 -4.70 23.14 17.78
N GLN A 288 -5.74 22.52 17.25
CA GLN A 288 -6.96 23.19 16.80
C GLN A 288 -8.16 22.57 17.49
N GLN A 289 -9.23 23.34 17.64
CA GLN A 289 -10.49 22.86 18.16
C GLN A 289 -11.65 23.41 17.33
N ILE A 290 -12.60 22.55 16.99
CA ILE A 290 -13.85 22.92 16.33
C ILE A 290 -15.05 22.29 17.05
N GLU A 291 -16.21 22.94 17.00
CA GLU A 291 -17.43 22.45 17.65
C GLU A 291 -17.98 21.19 16.97
N GLN A 292 -17.95 21.16 15.64
CA GLN A 292 -18.42 20.02 14.87
C GLN A 292 -17.70 19.94 13.52
N GLY A 293 -17.58 18.73 12.98
CA GLY A 293 -17.01 18.51 11.65
C GLY A 293 -17.31 17.11 11.10
N ILE A 294 -17.25 16.99 9.78
CA ILE A 294 -17.46 15.73 9.05
C ILE A 294 -16.13 15.22 8.51
N LEU A 295 -15.70 14.03 8.91
CA LEU A 295 -14.43 13.45 8.51
C LEU A 295 -14.48 12.85 7.10
N ILE A 296 -14.03 13.61 6.11
CA ILE A 296 -13.94 13.14 4.72
C ILE A 296 -12.56 12.55 4.45
N SER A 297 -11.50 13.22 4.87
CA SER A 297 -10.13 12.71 4.73
C SER A 297 -9.88 11.48 5.59
N GLY A 298 -9.02 10.60 5.08
CA GLY A 298 -8.52 9.40 5.73
C GLY A 298 -7.03 9.16 5.49
N ARG A 299 -6.58 7.93 5.75
CA ARG A 299 -5.16 7.54 5.74
C ARG A 299 -4.43 7.79 4.42
N CYS A 300 -5.12 7.68 3.28
CA CYS A 300 -4.55 7.79 1.94
C CYS A 300 -5.01 9.06 1.21
N SER A 301 -5.48 10.09 1.94
CA SER A 301 -6.02 11.32 1.30
C SER A 301 -5.08 11.96 0.27
N PRO A 302 -3.76 12.04 0.47
CA PRO A 302 -2.84 12.62 -0.52
C PRO A 302 -2.58 11.74 -1.77
N ASN A 303 -3.26 10.60 -1.88
CA ASN A 303 -3.19 9.75 -3.06
C ASN A 303 -4.44 9.99 -3.90
N TYR A 304 -4.26 10.71 -5.01
CA TYR A 304 -5.31 11.07 -5.97
C TYR A 304 -6.30 9.94 -6.30
N PHE A 305 -5.82 8.70 -6.40
CA PHE A 305 -6.68 7.55 -6.65
C PHE A 305 -7.67 7.34 -5.50
N HIS A 306 -7.16 7.16 -4.28
CA HIS A 306 -8.02 6.97 -3.10
C HIS A 306 -8.85 8.22 -2.81
N TRP A 307 -8.30 9.41 -3.02
CA TRP A 307 -9.04 10.65 -2.89
C TRP A 307 -10.33 10.64 -3.71
N LEU A 308 -10.21 10.49 -5.04
CA LEU A 308 -11.33 10.65 -5.94
C LEU A 308 -12.40 9.57 -5.77
N ILE A 309 -12.00 8.32 -5.54
CA ILE A 309 -12.93 7.16 -5.58
C ILE A 309 -13.29 6.58 -4.21
N GLU A 310 -12.55 6.91 -3.13
CA GLU A 310 -12.77 6.40 -1.77
C GLU A 310 -13.20 7.52 -0.80
N TYR A 311 -12.46 8.63 -0.74
CA TYR A 311 -12.69 9.70 0.24
C TYR A 311 -13.71 10.73 -0.23
N LEU A 312 -13.55 11.31 -1.42
CA LEU A 312 -14.51 12.25 -1.99
C LEU A 312 -15.88 11.58 -2.20
N ALA A 313 -15.87 10.28 -2.53
CA ALA A 313 -17.07 9.47 -2.66
C ALA A 313 -17.88 9.34 -1.35
N ARG A 314 -17.30 9.63 -0.17
CA ARG A 314 -18.05 9.65 1.10
C ARG A 314 -19.12 10.73 1.14
N ILE A 315 -18.99 11.79 0.34
CA ILE A 315 -20.01 12.84 0.24
C ILE A 315 -21.37 12.26 -0.17
N TYR A 316 -21.40 11.19 -0.99
CA TYR A 316 -22.63 10.46 -1.32
C TYR A 316 -23.42 10.04 -0.07
N ILE A 317 -22.73 9.61 0.99
CA ILE A 317 -23.36 9.16 2.24
C ILE A 317 -23.80 10.38 3.07
N VAL A 318 -22.99 11.43 3.07
CA VAL A 318 -23.27 12.67 3.81
C VAL A 318 -24.47 13.42 3.24
N ASP A 319 -24.58 13.49 1.92
CA ASP A 319 -25.65 14.15 1.17
C ASP A 319 -27.04 13.58 1.50
N MET A 320 -27.11 12.30 1.88
CA MET A 320 -28.35 11.63 2.32
C MET A 320 -28.84 12.08 3.70
N VAL A 321 -28.11 12.95 4.41
CA VAL A 321 -28.46 13.42 5.75
C VAL A 321 -28.50 14.94 5.77
N GLU A 322 -29.68 15.51 5.52
CA GLU A 322 -29.93 16.95 5.49
C GLU A 322 -29.42 17.69 6.74
N ALA A 323 -29.52 17.08 7.92
CA ALA A 323 -29.03 17.67 9.18
C ALA A 323 -27.50 17.90 9.23
N LEU A 324 -26.74 17.33 8.29
CA LEU A 324 -25.29 17.54 8.17
C LEU A 324 -24.92 18.66 7.20
N GLN A 325 -25.89 19.20 6.45
CA GLN A 325 -25.67 20.36 5.60
C GLN A 325 -25.13 21.52 6.45
N ASN A 326 -24.11 22.23 5.94
CA ASN A 326 -23.39 23.32 6.62
C ASN A 326 -22.45 22.91 7.77
N ILE A 327 -22.31 21.62 8.09
CA ILE A 327 -21.26 21.19 9.02
C ILE A 327 -19.93 21.13 8.25
N PRO A 328 -18.83 21.73 8.76
CA PRO A 328 -17.56 21.78 8.03
C PRO A 328 -17.01 20.39 7.67
N LEU A 329 -16.61 20.20 6.42
CA LEU A 329 -15.87 19.02 5.97
C LEU A 329 -14.42 19.13 6.46
N ILE A 330 -13.93 18.13 7.19
CA ILE A 330 -12.56 18.04 7.65
C ILE A 330 -11.72 17.40 6.54
N ILE A 331 -10.77 18.18 6.02
CA ILE A 331 -10.01 17.85 4.82
C ILE A 331 -8.50 18.00 5.08
N ASP A 332 -7.69 17.14 4.48
CA ASP A 332 -6.24 17.23 4.50
C ASP A 332 -5.75 18.49 3.76
N GLY A 333 -5.07 19.37 4.49
CA GLY A 333 -4.47 20.58 3.93
C GLY A 333 -3.19 20.33 3.14
N GLY A 334 -2.67 19.09 3.12
CA GLY A 334 -1.50 18.66 2.35
C GLY A 334 -1.83 17.92 1.06
N MET A 335 -3.04 18.10 0.52
CA MET A 335 -3.46 17.58 -0.78
C MET A 335 -2.96 18.45 -1.94
N TYR A 336 -2.85 17.86 -3.13
CA TYR A 336 -2.55 18.52 -4.38
C TYR A 336 -3.72 19.39 -4.85
N ASP A 337 -3.42 20.38 -5.70
CA ASP A 337 -4.42 21.34 -6.19
C ASP A 337 -5.60 20.65 -6.86
N GLN A 338 -5.37 19.57 -7.62
CA GLN A 338 -6.45 18.85 -8.31
C GLN A 338 -7.42 18.15 -7.35
N GLU A 339 -6.93 17.70 -6.20
CA GLU A 339 -7.76 17.08 -5.15
C GLU A 339 -8.63 18.16 -4.49
N ILE A 340 -8.08 19.35 -4.25
CA ILE A 340 -8.80 20.52 -3.73
C ILE A 340 -9.85 21.03 -4.74
N GLU A 341 -9.49 21.12 -6.02
CA GLU A 341 -10.41 21.47 -7.11
C GLU A 341 -11.57 20.48 -7.20
N SER A 342 -11.30 19.17 -7.07
CA SER A 342 -12.33 18.15 -7.15
C SER A 342 -13.41 18.26 -6.07
N ILE A 343 -13.03 18.56 -4.82
CA ILE A 343 -14.02 18.73 -3.76
C ILE A 343 -14.78 20.05 -3.87
N LYS A 344 -14.15 21.11 -4.37
CA LYS A 344 -14.85 22.36 -4.70
C LYS A 344 -15.85 22.17 -5.84
N ALA A 345 -15.57 21.28 -6.79
CA ALA A 345 -16.51 20.93 -7.85
C ALA A 345 -17.70 20.12 -7.33
N VAL A 346 -17.48 19.18 -6.41
CA VAL A 346 -18.58 18.37 -5.82
C VAL A 346 -19.38 19.16 -4.77
N CYS A 347 -18.73 20.03 -4.00
CA CYS A 347 -19.27 20.72 -2.84
C CYS A 347 -18.91 22.23 -2.86
N PRO A 348 -19.39 23.02 -3.84
CA PRO A 348 -18.93 24.40 -4.03
C PRO A 348 -19.22 25.33 -2.84
N ASP A 349 -20.39 25.16 -2.22
CA ASP A 349 -20.86 26.02 -1.12
C ASP A 349 -20.71 25.37 0.27
N TRP A 350 -20.14 24.17 0.34
CA TRP A 350 -20.01 23.46 1.61
C TRP A 350 -18.82 24.01 2.41
N PRO A 351 -18.96 24.34 3.70
CA PRO A 351 -17.84 24.79 4.52
C PRO A 351 -16.75 23.70 4.63
N ILE A 352 -15.49 24.10 4.50
CA ILE A 352 -14.33 23.20 4.60
C ILE A 352 -13.38 23.68 5.70
N HIS A 353 -12.96 22.75 6.56
CA HIS A 353 -11.90 22.92 7.54
C HIS A 353 -10.65 22.14 7.11
N PHE A 354 -9.65 22.85 6.59
CA PHE A 354 -8.37 22.24 6.21
C PHE A 354 -7.48 22.01 7.43
N VAL A 355 -6.94 20.80 7.55
CA VAL A 355 -6.02 20.39 8.62
C VAL A 355 -4.62 20.25 8.05
N SER A 356 -3.71 21.15 8.44
CA SER A 356 -2.30 21.06 8.06
C SER A 356 -1.59 19.92 8.82
N ARG A 357 -0.57 19.32 8.19
CA ARG A 357 0.29 18.32 8.84
C ARG A 357 0.92 18.89 10.13
N GLY A 358 1.12 18.02 11.12
CA GLY A 358 1.61 18.42 12.44
C GLY A 358 0.56 19.10 13.32
N THR A 359 -0.72 18.88 13.06
CA THR A 359 -1.85 19.42 13.83
C THR A 359 -2.60 18.30 14.52
N LEU A 360 -2.83 18.45 15.82
CA LEU A 360 -3.85 17.69 16.53
C LEU A 360 -5.16 18.49 16.48
N LEU A 361 -6.20 17.92 15.88
CA LEU A 361 -7.52 18.56 15.81
C LEU A 361 -8.47 17.92 16.83
N ARG A 362 -8.95 18.73 17.78
CA ARG A 362 -10.04 18.39 18.69
C ARG A 362 -11.38 18.72 18.06
N VAL A 363 -12.31 17.78 18.08
CA VAL A 363 -13.66 17.96 17.53
C VAL A 363 -14.67 17.55 18.59
N ARG A 364 -15.48 18.49 19.07
CA ARG A 364 -16.49 18.20 20.10
C ARG A 364 -17.55 17.23 19.60
N LYS A 365 -17.99 17.36 18.34
CA LYS A 365 -18.89 16.40 17.69
C LYS A 365 -18.39 16.04 16.28
N LEU A 366 -17.79 14.86 16.16
CA LEU A 366 -17.21 14.36 14.91
C LEU A 366 -18.18 13.41 14.22
N TYR A 367 -18.54 13.72 12.98
CA TYR A 367 -19.29 12.83 12.11
C TYR A 367 -18.34 12.06 11.21
N ILE A 368 -18.43 10.73 11.21
CA ILE A 368 -17.59 9.84 10.43
C ILE A 368 -18.48 9.05 9.48
N PRO A 369 -18.59 9.46 8.19
CA PRO A 369 -19.19 8.61 7.17
C PRO A 369 -18.30 7.39 6.91
N SER A 370 -18.92 6.23 6.71
CA SER A 370 -18.20 5.02 6.32
C SER A 370 -17.62 5.14 4.91
N ILE A 371 -16.74 4.19 4.53
CA ILE A 371 -16.23 4.13 3.16
C ILE A 371 -17.26 3.40 2.27
N PRO A 372 -17.68 4.00 1.14
CA PRO A 372 -18.66 3.36 0.25
C PRO A 372 -18.06 2.22 -0.58
N THR A 373 -16.74 2.14 -0.71
CA THR A 373 -15.97 1.10 -1.41
C THR A 373 -15.28 0.16 -0.41
N TYR A 374 -14.70 -0.93 -0.91
CA TYR A 374 -13.83 -1.79 -0.09
C TYR A 374 -12.54 -2.09 -0.86
N LEU A 375 -11.41 -1.62 -0.32
CA LEU A 375 -10.07 -1.70 -0.91
C LEU A 375 -9.10 -2.24 0.16
N PRO A 376 -9.00 -3.57 0.36
CA PRO A 376 -8.23 -4.12 1.46
C PRO A 376 -6.72 -3.86 1.33
N ASP A 377 -6.13 -3.33 2.39
CA ASP A 377 -4.69 -3.18 2.55
C ASP A 377 -4.11 -4.43 3.23
N THR A 378 -4.08 -5.54 2.50
CA THR A 378 -3.41 -6.76 2.96
C THR A 378 -2.84 -7.53 1.78
N LEU A 379 -1.77 -8.28 2.04
CA LEU A 379 -1.17 -9.23 1.11
C LEU A 379 -1.76 -10.65 1.28
N ASP A 380 -2.49 -10.89 2.38
CA ASP A 380 -3.09 -12.19 2.69
C ASP A 380 -4.36 -12.44 1.88
N VAL A 381 -5.12 -11.38 1.61
CA VAL A 381 -6.22 -11.40 0.66
C VAL A 381 -5.75 -10.64 -0.56
N PRO A 382 -5.60 -11.29 -1.71
CA PRO A 382 -5.14 -10.58 -2.87
C PRO A 382 -6.11 -9.44 -3.21
N SER A 383 -5.61 -8.21 -3.26
CA SER A 383 -6.45 -7.02 -3.47
C SER A 383 -7.32 -7.14 -4.73
N TRP A 384 -6.87 -7.89 -5.74
CA TRP A 384 -7.64 -8.20 -6.95
C TRP A 384 -8.83 -9.16 -6.76
N GLN A 385 -8.89 -9.91 -5.67
CA GLN A 385 -9.99 -10.86 -5.37
C GLN A 385 -11.08 -10.24 -4.50
N ALA A 386 -10.78 -9.16 -3.78
CA ALA A 386 -11.65 -8.62 -2.74
C ALA A 386 -12.02 -7.14 -2.92
N SER A 387 -11.41 -6.41 -3.86
CA SER A 387 -11.70 -4.99 -4.03
C SER A 387 -13.00 -4.74 -4.80
N VAL A 388 -13.82 -3.81 -4.31
CA VAL A 388 -15.09 -3.45 -4.95
C VAL A 388 -15.39 -1.96 -4.85
N LEU A 389 -15.87 -1.38 -5.96
CA LEU A 389 -16.28 0.01 -6.07
C LEU A 389 -17.80 0.18 -5.98
N CYS A 390 -18.26 1.30 -5.44
CA CYS A 390 -19.68 1.64 -5.38
C CYS A 390 -20.07 2.53 -6.55
N HIS A 391 -20.70 1.95 -7.58
CA HIS A 391 -21.10 2.69 -8.78
C HIS A 391 -22.05 3.86 -8.50
N LYS A 392 -22.92 3.76 -7.47
CA LYS A 392 -23.79 4.89 -7.06
C LYS A 392 -22.98 6.08 -6.55
N ALA A 393 -21.98 5.83 -5.71
CA ALA A 393 -21.10 6.88 -5.19
C ALA A 393 -20.22 7.49 -6.30
N LEU A 394 -19.73 6.67 -7.24
CA LEU A 394 -19.00 7.17 -8.42
C LEU A 394 -19.90 7.99 -9.34
N ALA A 395 -21.15 7.57 -9.57
CA ALA A 395 -22.13 8.33 -10.35
C ALA A 395 -22.42 9.69 -9.70
N PHE A 396 -22.60 9.73 -8.38
CA PHE A 396 -22.76 10.97 -7.63
C PHE A 396 -21.59 11.93 -7.86
N VAL A 397 -20.36 11.46 -7.66
CA VAL A 397 -19.15 12.28 -7.87
C VAL A 397 -19.04 12.77 -9.31
N ARG A 398 -19.17 11.86 -10.29
CA ARG A 398 -19.11 12.19 -11.73
C ARG A 398 -20.15 13.25 -12.10
N ASN A 399 -21.41 13.06 -11.70
CA ASN A 399 -22.50 13.93 -12.09
C ASN A 399 -22.35 15.32 -11.47
N ALA A 400 -21.93 15.41 -10.21
CA ALA A 400 -21.66 16.70 -9.56
C ALA A 400 -20.55 17.47 -10.30
N ILE A 401 -19.46 16.79 -10.67
CA ILE A 401 -18.34 17.38 -11.41
C ILE A 401 -18.74 17.81 -12.83
N PHE A 402 -19.46 16.98 -13.57
CA PHE A 402 -19.95 17.33 -14.91
C PHE A 402 -20.91 18.51 -14.86
N CYS A 403 -21.79 18.56 -13.85
CA CYS A 403 -22.66 19.71 -13.64
C CYS A 403 -21.85 20.99 -13.36
N HIS A 404 -20.88 20.93 -12.46
CA HIS A 404 -20.03 22.06 -12.09
C HIS A 404 -19.26 22.63 -13.30
N TYR A 405 -18.69 21.77 -14.14
CA TYR A 405 -17.93 22.18 -15.32
C TYR A 405 -18.76 22.31 -16.60
N ALA A 406 -20.10 22.21 -16.51
CA ALA A 406 -21.01 22.26 -17.66
C ALA A 406 -20.59 21.30 -18.79
N ILE A 407 -20.27 20.05 -18.43
CA ILE A 407 -19.87 18.99 -19.36
C ILE A 407 -21.12 18.20 -19.77
N ASP A 408 -21.54 18.36 -21.01
CA ASP A 408 -22.55 17.49 -21.64
C ASP A 408 -21.84 16.32 -22.33
N GLN A 409 -21.84 15.16 -21.68
CA GLN A 409 -21.19 13.95 -22.19
C GLN A 409 -21.79 13.49 -23.53
N ALA A 410 -23.08 13.71 -23.76
CA ALA A 410 -23.75 13.31 -25.00
C ALA A 410 -23.33 14.16 -26.21
N ALA A 411 -22.86 15.38 -25.95
CA ALA A 411 -22.35 16.30 -26.98
C ALA A 411 -20.86 16.06 -27.33
N ILE A 412 -20.14 15.26 -26.53
CA ILE A 412 -18.71 15.04 -26.74
C ILE A 412 -18.49 13.86 -27.68
N LEU A 413 -17.89 14.13 -28.84
CA LEU A 413 -17.35 13.10 -29.72
C LEU A 413 -15.98 12.64 -29.20
N PRO A 414 -15.80 11.35 -28.83
CA PRO A 414 -14.53 10.84 -28.36
C PRO A 414 -13.60 10.61 -29.55
N THR A 415 -12.62 11.49 -29.75
CA THR A 415 -11.70 11.43 -30.91
C THR A 415 -10.23 11.32 -30.51
N ARG A 416 -9.90 11.64 -29.25
CA ARG A 416 -8.50 11.80 -28.82
C ARG A 416 -7.85 10.46 -28.47
N LYS A 417 -6.61 10.27 -28.91
CA LYS A 417 -5.78 9.11 -28.56
C LYS A 417 -4.79 9.56 -27.50
N ILE A 418 -4.92 9.06 -26.27
CA ILE A 418 -4.18 9.54 -25.12
C ILE A 418 -3.25 8.44 -24.62
N PHE A 419 -1.97 8.79 -24.46
CA PHE A 419 -1.03 8.01 -23.66
C PHE A 419 -0.79 8.70 -22.33
N LEU A 420 -1.12 8.02 -21.23
CA LEU A 420 -0.90 8.53 -19.88
C LEU A 420 0.56 8.30 -19.48
N ALA A 421 1.38 9.34 -19.67
CA ALA A 421 2.76 9.35 -19.23
C ALA A 421 2.85 9.36 -17.70
N ARG A 422 3.96 8.85 -17.18
CA ARG A 422 4.27 8.88 -15.75
C ARG A 422 5.68 9.38 -15.54
N ARG A 423 5.82 10.64 -15.11
CA ARG A 423 7.11 11.23 -14.74
C ARG A 423 7.25 11.20 -13.22
N GLY A 424 7.69 10.07 -12.64
CA GLY A 424 8.08 10.05 -11.21
C GLY A 424 7.81 8.81 -10.36
N ALA A 425 7.11 7.77 -10.85
CA ALA A 425 6.94 6.50 -10.11
C ALA A 425 6.40 5.36 -11.00
N ARG A 426 6.77 4.10 -10.69
CA ARG A 426 6.47 2.85 -11.46
C ARG A 426 6.81 3.01 -12.95
N ASN A 427 7.99 2.54 -13.34
CA ASN A 427 8.54 2.88 -14.64
C ASN A 427 8.38 1.74 -15.64
N LEU A 428 8.00 2.08 -16.88
CA LEU A 428 8.40 1.26 -18.01
C LEU A 428 9.89 1.47 -18.24
N ASP A 429 10.66 0.40 -18.31
CA ASP A 429 12.11 0.49 -18.56
C ASP A 429 12.40 1.10 -19.94
N ASN A 430 11.54 0.85 -20.92
CA ASN A 430 11.63 1.36 -22.29
C ASN A 430 10.61 2.46 -22.61
N THR A 431 10.28 3.32 -21.64
CA THR A 431 9.28 4.41 -21.78
C THR A 431 9.47 5.26 -23.04
N GLU A 432 10.70 5.72 -23.31
CA GLU A 432 10.99 6.60 -24.47
C GLU A 432 10.71 5.91 -25.82
N GLN A 433 10.91 4.59 -25.90
CA GLN A 433 10.60 3.83 -27.10
C GLN A 433 9.08 3.74 -27.31
N ILE A 434 8.32 3.45 -26.25
CA ILE A 434 6.86 3.34 -26.30
C ILE A 434 6.22 4.68 -26.66
N GLU A 435 6.64 5.76 -26.01
CA GLU A 435 6.12 7.11 -26.29
C GLU A 435 6.37 7.54 -27.73
N ARG A 436 7.59 7.30 -28.27
CA ARG A 436 7.89 7.60 -29.67
C ARG A 436 7.00 6.81 -30.64
N ARG A 437 6.77 5.51 -30.37
CA ARG A 437 5.92 4.68 -31.23
C ARG A 437 4.46 5.13 -31.19
N LEU A 438 3.91 5.40 -30.01
CA LEU A 438 2.53 5.89 -29.89
C LEU A 438 2.37 7.29 -30.49
N ALA A 439 3.33 8.20 -30.27
CA ALA A 439 3.31 9.53 -30.87
C ALA A 439 3.31 9.47 -32.41
N SER A 440 4.06 8.53 -33.01
CA SER A 440 4.12 8.35 -34.47
C SER A 440 2.78 7.96 -35.11
N ILE A 441 1.85 7.39 -34.33
CA ILE A 441 0.49 7.04 -34.76
C ILE A 441 -0.57 7.99 -34.17
N GLY A 442 -0.14 9.18 -33.73
CA GLY A 442 -1.01 10.28 -33.33
C GLY A 442 -1.58 10.19 -31.92
N PHE A 443 -0.91 9.50 -30.99
CA PHE A 443 -1.23 9.63 -29.56
C PHE A 443 -0.63 10.92 -28.98
N GLU A 444 -1.40 11.54 -28.11
CA GLU A 444 -0.97 12.63 -27.25
C GLU A 444 -0.31 12.05 -25.99
N ILE A 445 0.94 12.43 -25.72
CA ILE A 445 1.68 12.00 -24.54
C ILE A 445 1.38 12.98 -23.41
N VAL A 446 0.62 12.55 -22.40
CA VAL A 446 0.07 13.43 -21.37
C VAL A 446 0.55 13.03 -19.98
N ASP A 447 1.20 13.95 -19.28
CA ASP A 447 1.35 13.86 -17.82
C ASP A 447 0.18 14.59 -17.13
N THR A 448 -0.69 13.84 -16.47
CA THR A 448 -1.86 14.42 -15.80
C THR A 448 -1.48 15.32 -14.63
N ALA A 449 -0.28 15.18 -14.04
CA ALA A 449 0.16 16.02 -12.93
C ALA A 449 0.35 17.49 -13.35
N GLU A 450 0.57 17.75 -14.65
CA GLU A 450 0.72 19.09 -15.22
C GLU A 450 -0.63 19.75 -15.57
N LEU A 451 -1.73 19.00 -15.47
CA LEU A 451 -3.07 19.46 -15.81
C LEU A 451 -3.85 19.87 -14.56
N SER A 452 -4.67 20.91 -14.68
CA SER A 452 -5.73 21.18 -13.70
C SER A 452 -6.75 20.04 -13.66
N PHE A 453 -7.53 19.95 -12.60
CA PHE A 453 -8.55 18.93 -12.47
C PHE A 453 -9.58 19.01 -13.60
N GLU A 454 -10.07 20.21 -13.93
CA GLU A 454 -10.99 20.40 -15.07
C GLU A 454 -10.39 19.90 -16.39
N GLN A 455 -9.12 20.23 -16.66
CA GLN A 455 -8.42 19.77 -17.86
C GLN A 455 -8.34 18.25 -17.91
N GLN A 456 -8.08 17.58 -16.77
CA GLN A 456 -8.12 16.12 -16.68
C GLN A 456 -9.52 15.58 -16.97
N VAL A 457 -10.58 16.15 -16.37
CA VAL A 457 -11.96 15.72 -16.60
C VAL A 457 -12.32 15.80 -18.08
N ARG A 458 -12.04 16.94 -18.74
CA ARG A 458 -12.32 17.15 -20.18
C ARG A 458 -11.47 16.26 -21.09
N LEU A 459 -10.21 16.01 -20.72
CA LEU A 459 -9.32 15.10 -21.44
C LEU A 459 -9.91 13.69 -21.48
N PHE A 460 -10.29 13.14 -20.32
CA PHE A 460 -10.83 11.79 -20.23
C PHE A 460 -12.23 11.70 -20.88
N ALA A 461 -13.08 12.73 -20.74
CA ALA A 461 -14.39 12.77 -21.38
C ALA A 461 -14.33 12.77 -22.92
N SER A 462 -13.25 13.26 -23.52
CA SER A 462 -13.06 13.34 -24.99
C SER A 462 -12.15 12.25 -25.56
N ALA A 463 -11.68 11.32 -24.74
CA ALA A 463 -10.78 10.26 -25.17
C ALA A 463 -11.52 9.16 -25.95
N ALA A 464 -10.99 8.80 -27.11
CA ALA A 464 -11.35 7.63 -27.89
C ALA A 464 -10.57 6.40 -27.46
N ILE A 465 -9.26 6.57 -27.22
CA ILE A 465 -8.37 5.52 -26.76
C ILE A 465 -7.49 6.07 -25.65
N ILE A 466 -7.38 5.34 -24.55
CA ILE A 466 -6.45 5.60 -23.46
C ILE A 466 -5.50 4.42 -23.32
N VAL A 467 -4.20 4.68 -23.39
CA VAL A 467 -3.15 3.71 -23.11
C VAL A 467 -2.28 4.24 -21.99
N GLY A 468 -1.86 3.43 -21.03
CA GLY A 468 -0.82 3.88 -20.11
C GLY A 468 -0.55 2.95 -18.94
N PRO A 469 0.54 3.19 -18.20
CA PRO A 469 0.91 2.36 -17.06
C PRO A 469 -0.06 2.58 -15.91
N VAL A 470 -0.67 1.51 -15.45
CA VAL A 470 -1.75 1.55 -14.46
C VAL A 470 -1.34 2.33 -13.21
N GLY A 471 -2.17 3.29 -12.79
CA GLY A 471 -2.00 4.01 -11.53
C GLY A 471 -3.03 5.09 -11.28
N ALA A 472 -2.63 6.14 -10.56
CA ALA A 472 -3.58 7.10 -10.01
C ALA A 472 -4.36 7.86 -11.09
N ALA A 473 -3.73 8.16 -12.24
CA ALA A 473 -4.41 8.77 -13.38
C ALA A 473 -5.63 7.96 -13.88
N PHE A 474 -5.66 6.64 -13.69
CA PHE A 474 -6.80 5.80 -14.07
C PHE A 474 -8.04 6.04 -13.20
N ALA A 475 -7.94 6.74 -12.07
CA ALA A 475 -9.12 7.18 -11.32
C ALA A 475 -10.03 8.08 -12.19
N ASN A 476 -9.45 8.82 -13.13
CA ASN A 476 -10.20 9.67 -14.07
C ASN A 476 -11.01 8.87 -15.11
N LEU A 477 -10.87 7.54 -15.19
CA LEU A 477 -11.70 6.72 -16.07
C LEU A 477 -13.20 6.90 -15.79
N ILE A 478 -13.58 7.31 -14.57
CA ILE A 478 -14.98 7.62 -14.25
C ILE A 478 -15.57 8.71 -15.18
N PHE A 479 -14.74 9.56 -15.78
CA PHE A 479 -15.17 10.64 -16.68
C PHE A 479 -15.21 10.23 -18.16
N CYS A 480 -14.76 9.03 -18.51
CA CYS A 480 -14.67 8.60 -19.91
C CYS A 480 -16.03 8.50 -20.58
N ASN A 481 -16.05 8.76 -21.88
CA ASN A 481 -17.17 8.41 -22.76
C ASN A 481 -17.27 6.87 -22.90
N PRO A 482 -18.48 6.27 -22.91
CA PRO A 482 -18.66 4.82 -23.10
C PRO A 482 -17.98 4.23 -24.34
N ALA A 483 -17.83 5.00 -25.41
CA ALA A 483 -17.15 4.53 -26.62
C ALA A 483 -15.62 4.43 -26.47
N CYS A 484 -15.04 4.99 -25.39
CA CYS A 484 -13.60 4.97 -25.14
C CYS A 484 -13.09 3.52 -24.95
N LYS A 485 -11.91 3.25 -25.51
CA LYS A 485 -11.17 2.00 -25.35
C LYS A 485 -9.97 2.23 -24.44
N VAL A 486 -9.73 1.34 -23.48
CA VAL A 486 -8.70 1.53 -22.45
C VAL A 486 -7.76 0.34 -22.39
N LEU A 487 -6.46 0.59 -22.53
CA LEU A 487 -5.39 -0.39 -22.35
C LEU A 487 -4.52 -0.03 -21.14
N GLY A 488 -4.64 -0.82 -20.07
CA GLY A 488 -3.78 -0.73 -18.90
C GLY A 488 -2.47 -1.49 -19.10
N LEU A 489 -1.33 -0.81 -18.94
CA LEU A 489 -0.01 -1.44 -18.95
C LEU A 489 0.41 -1.78 -17.52
N THR A 490 0.80 -3.03 -17.26
CA THR A 490 1.10 -3.50 -15.90
C THR A 490 2.41 -4.28 -15.83
N SER A 491 3.05 -4.30 -14.66
CA SER A 491 4.03 -5.35 -14.39
C SER A 491 3.33 -6.71 -14.38
N PRO A 492 4.04 -7.80 -14.70
CA PRO A 492 3.41 -9.13 -14.76
C PRO A 492 2.91 -9.60 -13.38
N TYR A 493 3.45 -9.06 -12.28
CA TYR A 493 3.00 -9.38 -10.91
C TYR A 493 1.63 -8.82 -10.57
N VAL A 494 1.17 -7.74 -11.22
CA VAL A 494 -0.12 -7.09 -10.90
C VAL A 494 -1.13 -7.15 -12.03
N LYS A 495 -0.89 -7.98 -13.05
CA LYS A 495 -1.76 -8.13 -14.24
C LYS A 495 -3.21 -8.57 -13.92
N ARG A 496 -3.46 -9.09 -12.72
CA ARG A 496 -4.78 -9.52 -12.26
C ARG A 496 -5.55 -8.45 -11.48
N PHE A 497 -4.98 -7.25 -11.27
CA PHE A 497 -5.70 -6.13 -10.62
C PHE A 497 -6.99 -5.76 -11.40
N THR A 498 -8.08 -5.60 -10.65
CA THR A 498 -9.43 -5.43 -11.21
C THR A 498 -10.04 -4.06 -10.95
N LEU A 499 -9.34 -3.16 -10.26
CA LEU A 499 -9.88 -1.84 -9.93
C LEU A 499 -10.07 -0.96 -11.15
N GLN A 500 -9.09 -0.95 -12.06
CA GLN A 500 -9.14 -0.17 -13.28
C GLN A 500 -10.23 -0.70 -14.23
N SER A 501 -10.44 -2.02 -14.28
CA SER A 501 -11.55 -2.60 -15.05
C SER A 501 -12.90 -2.30 -14.44
N GLN A 502 -13.02 -2.20 -13.11
CA GLN A 502 -14.26 -1.73 -12.46
C GLN A 502 -14.56 -0.26 -12.78
N LEU A 503 -13.54 0.62 -12.78
CA LEU A 503 -13.70 2.02 -13.18
C LEU A 503 -14.13 2.14 -14.65
N ALA A 504 -13.49 1.37 -15.54
CA ALA A 504 -13.88 1.30 -16.94
C ALA A 504 -15.29 0.74 -17.12
N ALA A 505 -15.66 -0.31 -16.38
CA ALA A 505 -17.01 -0.88 -16.41
C ALA A 505 -18.08 0.11 -15.93
N PHE A 506 -17.77 0.92 -14.91
CA PHE A 506 -18.64 2.03 -14.49
C PHE A 506 -18.84 3.07 -15.59
N ALA A 507 -17.78 3.37 -16.36
CA ALA A 507 -17.84 4.28 -17.50
C ALA A 507 -18.32 3.60 -18.80
N GLU A 508 -18.65 2.29 -18.74
CA GLU A 508 -19.06 1.46 -19.88
C GLU A 508 -17.99 1.33 -20.98
N CYS A 509 -16.73 1.60 -20.65
CA CYS A 509 -15.60 1.49 -21.56
C CYS A 509 -15.14 0.04 -21.74
N GLU A 510 -14.61 -0.28 -22.92
CA GLU A 510 -13.86 -1.53 -23.12
C GLU A 510 -12.50 -1.41 -22.45
N TYR A 511 -12.11 -2.42 -21.65
CA TYR A 511 -10.85 -2.41 -20.91
C TYR A 511 -10.07 -3.72 -21.08
N LYS A 512 -8.79 -3.59 -21.41
CA LYS A 512 -7.83 -4.69 -21.52
C LYS A 512 -6.56 -4.38 -20.71
N ILE A 513 -5.84 -5.43 -20.31
CA ILE A 513 -4.53 -5.33 -19.68
C ILE A 513 -3.49 -5.91 -20.62
N LEU A 514 -2.39 -5.17 -20.82
CA LEU A 514 -1.19 -5.67 -21.44
C LEU A 514 -0.10 -5.83 -20.37
N PRO A 515 0.21 -7.07 -19.94
CA PRO A 515 1.31 -7.31 -19.02
C PRO A 515 2.66 -7.13 -19.73
N GLY A 516 3.58 -6.42 -19.09
CA GLY A 516 4.97 -6.37 -19.50
C GLY A 516 5.78 -7.57 -19.01
N THR A 517 7.09 -7.52 -19.21
CA THR A 517 8.05 -8.52 -18.77
C THR A 517 8.89 -7.99 -17.60
N HIS A 518 9.31 -8.90 -16.73
CA HIS A 518 10.26 -8.64 -15.64
C HIS A 518 11.23 -9.83 -15.53
N PRO A 519 12.56 -9.61 -15.42
CA PRO A 519 13.54 -10.70 -15.44
C PRO A 519 13.31 -11.79 -14.39
N ASP A 520 12.87 -11.38 -13.18
CA ASP A 520 12.65 -12.30 -12.06
C ASP A 520 11.20 -12.83 -11.99
N TYR A 521 10.37 -12.55 -12.99
CA TYR A 521 8.98 -12.99 -12.97
C TYR A 521 8.85 -14.45 -13.41
N VAL A 522 8.15 -15.23 -12.59
CA VAL A 522 7.77 -16.61 -12.87
C VAL A 522 6.25 -16.67 -12.99
N HIS A 523 5.75 -17.38 -14.00
CA HIS A 523 4.32 -17.54 -14.22
C HIS A 523 3.60 -18.06 -12.95
N GLY A 524 2.50 -17.41 -12.57
CA GLY A 524 1.75 -17.71 -11.34
C GLY A 524 2.21 -16.93 -10.11
N ALA A 525 3.36 -16.24 -10.15
CA ALA A 525 3.83 -15.40 -9.03
C ALA A 525 2.85 -14.26 -8.69
N GLU A 526 2.03 -13.84 -9.65
CA GLU A 526 0.97 -12.87 -9.46
C GLU A 526 -0.16 -13.39 -8.57
N GLN A 527 -0.26 -14.69 -8.27
CA GLN A 527 -1.34 -15.24 -7.43
C GLN A 527 -1.08 -15.09 -5.91
N GLY A 528 0.16 -14.80 -5.50
CA GLY A 528 0.58 -14.84 -4.10
C GLY A 528 1.64 -13.80 -3.75
N ILE A 529 1.38 -12.54 -4.07
CA ILE A 529 2.29 -11.43 -3.76
C ILE A 529 2.37 -11.25 -2.24
N LYS A 530 3.50 -11.60 -1.64
CA LYS A 530 3.79 -11.42 -0.21
C LYS A 530 4.74 -10.26 0.09
N ASP A 531 5.14 -9.53 -0.95
CA ASP A 531 6.04 -8.40 -0.85
C ASP A 531 5.44 -7.22 -1.58
N VAL A 532 5.08 -6.16 -0.84
CA VAL A 532 4.49 -4.93 -1.40
C VAL A 532 5.40 -4.33 -2.46
N ASP A 533 6.73 -4.49 -2.33
CA ASP A 533 7.70 -3.94 -3.27
C ASP A 533 7.52 -4.54 -4.68
N LEU A 534 7.05 -5.80 -4.78
CA LEU A 534 6.74 -6.45 -6.07
C LEU A 534 5.56 -5.81 -6.80
N MET A 535 4.68 -5.10 -6.11
CA MET A 535 3.61 -4.32 -6.75
C MET A 535 4.12 -3.04 -7.42
N HIS A 536 5.34 -2.63 -7.10
CA HIS A 536 5.93 -1.36 -7.54
C HIS A 536 7.14 -1.52 -8.46
N VAL A 537 7.46 -2.74 -8.89
CA VAL A 537 8.59 -3.01 -9.80
C VAL A 537 8.39 -2.37 -11.16
N SER A 538 9.49 -1.92 -11.75
CA SER A 538 9.55 -1.54 -13.16
C SER A 538 9.33 -2.76 -14.05
N PHE A 539 9.00 -2.54 -15.32
CA PHE A 539 8.81 -3.63 -16.27
C PHE A 539 9.11 -3.14 -17.69
N ASN A 540 9.40 -4.08 -18.59
CA ASN A 540 9.62 -3.79 -20.00
C ASN A 540 8.36 -4.16 -20.82
N LEU A 541 8.14 -3.47 -21.93
CA LEU A 541 6.99 -3.73 -22.81
C LEU A 541 7.45 -3.95 -24.26
N ASP A 542 6.94 -4.98 -24.93
CA ASP A 542 7.17 -5.16 -26.36
C ASP A 542 6.35 -4.12 -27.16
N PRO A 543 7.01 -3.21 -27.94
CA PRO A 543 6.30 -2.21 -28.73
C PRO A 543 5.42 -2.79 -29.83
N GLU A 544 5.78 -3.92 -30.45
CA GLU A 544 4.98 -4.52 -31.52
C GLU A 544 3.75 -5.22 -30.96
N LEU A 545 3.90 -5.89 -29.81
CA LEU A 545 2.75 -6.44 -29.08
C LEU A 545 1.80 -5.33 -28.62
N LEU A 546 2.33 -4.19 -28.16
CA LEU A 546 1.51 -3.03 -27.81
C LEU A 546 0.69 -2.53 -29.00
N LEU A 547 1.32 -2.36 -30.16
CA LEU A 547 0.66 -1.82 -31.35
C LEU A 547 -0.40 -2.78 -31.90
N SER A 548 -0.07 -4.06 -32.03
CA SER A 548 -1.04 -5.10 -32.45
C SER A 548 -2.23 -5.21 -31.48
N SER A 549 -2.02 -4.95 -30.18
CA SER A 549 -3.08 -4.95 -29.17
C SER A 549 -4.12 -3.83 -29.35
N ILE A 550 -3.74 -2.71 -29.96
CA ILE A 550 -4.62 -1.54 -30.16
C ILE A 550 -5.03 -1.34 -31.63
N GLU A 551 -4.42 -2.07 -32.57
CA GLU A 551 -4.71 -2.00 -34.01
C GLU A 551 -6.20 -2.14 -34.35
N PRO A 552 -6.97 -3.09 -33.78
CA PRO A 552 -8.40 -3.19 -34.05
C PRO A 552 -9.17 -1.91 -33.68
N TRP A 553 -8.78 -1.24 -32.60
CA TRP A 553 -9.42 0.00 -32.16
C TRP A 553 -9.06 1.18 -33.07
N LEU A 554 -7.81 1.25 -33.55
CA LEU A 554 -7.37 2.27 -34.50
C LEU A 554 -8.09 2.17 -35.84
N ASN A 555 -8.28 0.93 -36.33
CA ASN A 555 -9.01 0.67 -37.57
C ASN A 555 -10.48 1.08 -37.44
N ALA A 556 -11.12 0.76 -36.31
CA ALA A 556 -12.51 1.14 -36.05
C ALA A 556 -12.70 2.68 -36.06
N LEU A 557 -11.80 3.43 -35.41
CA LEU A 557 -11.87 4.90 -35.40
C LEU A 557 -11.73 5.50 -36.80
N SER A 558 -10.77 5.00 -37.58
CA SER A 558 -10.52 5.48 -38.94
C SER A 558 -11.74 5.28 -39.87
N THR A 559 -12.51 4.19 -39.67
CA THR A 559 -13.74 3.93 -40.44
C THR A 559 -14.92 4.81 -40.00
N SER A 560 -14.96 5.25 -38.74
CA SER A 560 -16.02 6.12 -38.23
C SER A 560 -15.92 7.56 -38.75
N ASP A 561 -14.70 8.06 -38.96
CA ASP A 561 -14.45 9.38 -39.56
C ASP A 561 -14.93 9.46 -41.02
N THR A 562 -14.86 8.35 -41.77
CA THR A 562 -15.40 8.31 -43.15
C THR A 562 -16.93 8.33 -43.21
N CYS A 563 -17.63 7.78 -42.20
CA CYS A 563 -19.08 7.71 -42.18
C CYS A 563 -19.76 9.01 -41.70
N LEU A 564 -19.11 9.76 -40.80
CA LEU A 564 -19.63 11.03 -40.26
C LEU A 564 -19.74 12.15 -41.30
N SER A 565 -19.09 12.03 -42.47
CA SER A 565 -19.31 12.92 -43.61
C SER A 565 -20.69 12.77 -44.28
N SER A 566 -21.48 11.74 -43.92
CA SER A 566 -22.72 11.39 -44.61
C SER A 566 -23.99 11.35 -43.75
N ALA A 567 -23.91 11.58 -42.44
CA ALA A 567 -25.04 11.37 -41.52
C ALA A 567 -25.29 12.56 -40.56
N VAL A 568 -25.58 13.74 -41.11
CA VAL A 568 -26.27 14.81 -40.38
C VAL A 568 -27.76 14.72 -40.72
N ASN A 569 -28.52 14.04 -39.85
CA ASN A 569 -29.94 14.28 -39.55
C ASN A 569 -30.62 13.01 -39.04
N LYS A 570 -30.67 12.85 -37.71
CA LYS A 570 -31.82 12.23 -37.03
C LYS A 570 -31.81 12.63 -35.56
N PRO A 571 -32.86 13.27 -35.04
CA PRO A 571 -32.97 13.59 -33.63
C PRO A 571 -33.31 12.31 -32.85
N ILE A 572 -32.56 12.02 -31.78
CA ILE A 572 -32.86 10.93 -30.86
C ILE A 572 -33.67 11.49 -29.69
N ALA A 573 -34.75 10.80 -29.35
CA ALA A 573 -35.77 11.20 -28.40
C ALA A 573 -35.24 11.32 -26.96
N ALA A 574 -35.66 12.38 -26.28
CA ALA A 574 -35.42 12.60 -24.85
C ALA A 574 -36.09 11.51 -24.00
N PHE A 575 -35.36 10.96 -23.02
CA PHE A 575 -35.92 10.19 -21.91
C PHE A 575 -36.05 11.06 -20.66
N PRO A 576 -37.07 10.84 -19.81
CA PRO A 576 -37.43 11.77 -18.75
C PRO A 576 -36.58 11.56 -17.49
N LEU A 577 -36.13 12.67 -16.91
CA LEU A 577 -35.61 12.75 -15.55
C LEU A 577 -36.76 12.86 -14.55
N ARG A 578 -36.60 12.15 -13.42
CA ARG A 578 -37.39 12.18 -12.16
C ARG A 578 -38.76 11.47 -12.20
N ASP A 579 -38.80 10.29 -11.58
CA ASP A 579 -39.46 10.07 -10.29
C ASP A 579 -39.21 8.63 -9.82
N GLN A 580 -39.15 8.44 -8.50
CA GLN A 580 -39.11 7.17 -7.75
C GLN A 580 -37.72 6.52 -7.54
N PHE A 581 -37.07 6.85 -6.42
CA PHE A 581 -36.92 5.99 -5.22
C PHE A 581 -35.74 6.44 -4.35
#